data_AF-A0AAU5GD89-F1
#
_entry.id   AF-A0AAU5GD89-F1
#
_cell.length_a   1.000
_cell.length_b   1.000
_cell.length_c   1.000
_cell.angle_alpha   90.00
_cell.angle_beta   90.00
_cell.angle_gamma   90.00
#
_symmetry.space_group_name_H-M   'P 1'
#
loop_
_entity.id
_entity.type
_entity.pdbx_description
1 polymer ?
#
loop_
_entity_poly.entity_id
_entity_poly.type
_entity_poly.pdbx_seq_one_letter_code
_entity_poly.pdbx_strand_id
1 'polypeptide(L)'
;MRELVLSPHTESVRSELADARHWSAYAAELRGILAIVIQQSEADALEVGELLVNRPLPGRYADLRNGVDVSPSQAVDLVEGMAAGRGPYCRLSLPGRLHIVSGWEGAVHLHTTPQVATELTGLRGESVSLQWRNSDPDPVDTEGLVRAVADESFWSAVRDMSDHVTLLCERWAHGSFGCTWFLVTRQNAGEVAELVRPRSLLCVVTDPDLRPGSETLEDDFTAFKAPLLPGELPYRAFPGGADDLSEVVAEGYTLVLADDVMGDWCVVPDPDGVNRGQWADIR
;
A
#
# COMPACT_ATOMS: atom_id res chain seq x y z
N MET A 1 -9.80 23.87 -3.15
CA MET A 1 -8.78 23.75 -2.08
C MET A 1 -7.59 24.62 -2.44
N ARG A 2 -6.59 24.71 -1.55
CA ARG A 2 -5.28 25.30 -1.85
C ARG A 2 -4.23 24.22 -1.69
N GLU A 3 -3.26 24.19 -2.58
CA GLU A 3 -2.14 23.24 -2.52
C GLU A 3 -0.89 23.97 -2.04
N LEU A 4 -0.23 23.41 -1.02
CA LEU A 4 1.11 23.77 -0.60
C LEU A 4 2.07 22.64 -0.97
N VAL A 5 3.00 22.92 -1.87
CA VAL A 5 4.08 22.00 -2.22
C VAL A 5 5.29 22.32 -1.34
N LEU A 6 5.71 21.34 -0.56
CA LEU A 6 6.94 21.35 0.24
C LEU A 6 8.00 20.57 -0.52
N SER A 7 9.13 21.17 -0.85
CA SER A 7 10.19 20.49 -1.61
C SER A 7 11.58 20.82 -1.05
N PRO A 8 12.57 19.94 -1.21
CA PRO A 8 13.93 20.28 -0.81
C PRO A 8 14.44 21.51 -1.57
N HIS A 9 15.17 22.39 -0.89
CA HIS A 9 15.71 23.60 -1.51
C HIS A 9 16.89 23.31 -2.44
N THR A 10 17.70 22.30 -2.11
CA THR A 10 18.96 21.99 -2.82
C THR A 10 18.82 20.79 -3.74
N GLU A 11 19.40 20.89 -4.93
CA GLU A 11 19.38 19.83 -5.94
C GLU A 11 19.99 18.51 -5.44
N SER A 12 21.05 18.58 -4.62
CA SER A 12 21.65 17.37 -4.03
C SER A 12 20.68 16.57 -3.16
N VAL A 13 19.79 17.25 -2.42
CA VAL A 13 18.79 16.57 -1.60
C VAL A 13 17.66 16.01 -2.46
N ARG A 14 17.30 16.67 -3.56
CA ARG A 14 16.32 16.15 -4.52
C ARG A 14 16.79 14.89 -5.23
N SER A 15 18.07 14.86 -5.59
CA SER A 15 18.69 13.75 -6.32
C SER A 15 19.01 12.56 -5.41
N GLU A 16 19.56 12.79 -4.21
CA GLU A 16 20.05 11.73 -3.32
C GLU A 16 19.09 11.41 -2.16
N LEU A 17 18.04 12.21 -1.98
CA LEU A 17 17.03 12.04 -0.92
C LEU A 17 17.67 11.83 0.45
N ALA A 18 17.33 10.73 1.11
CA ALA A 18 17.80 10.40 2.46
C ALA A 18 19.30 10.08 2.55
N ASP A 19 19.97 9.90 1.42
CA ASP A 19 21.42 9.66 1.38
C ASP A 19 22.20 10.97 1.25
N ALA A 20 21.52 12.10 0.97
CA ALA A 20 22.13 13.42 0.88
C ALA A 20 22.68 13.89 2.23
N ARG A 21 23.88 14.51 2.21
CA ARG A 21 24.52 15.08 3.42
C ARG A 21 23.61 16.05 4.21
N HIS A 22 22.75 16.79 3.51
CA HIS A 22 21.87 17.81 4.10
C HIS A 22 20.43 17.35 4.31
N TRP A 23 20.14 16.05 4.12
CA TRP A 23 18.81 15.48 4.32
C TRP A 23 18.23 15.80 5.70
N SER A 24 19.01 15.63 6.77
CA SER A 24 18.51 15.80 8.14
C SER A 24 17.98 17.21 8.42
N ALA A 25 18.52 18.24 7.77
CA ALA A 25 18.03 19.62 7.91
C ALA A 25 16.67 19.78 7.22
N TYR A 26 16.54 19.27 5.99
CA TYR A 26 15.28 19.22 5.26
C TYR A 26 14.21 18.43 6.03
N ALA A 27 14.53 17.22 6.49
CA ALA A 27 13.61 16.36 7.22
C ALA A 27 13.12 17.01 8.52
N ALA A 28 14.03 17.59 9.33
CA ALA A 28 13.65 18.24 10.58
C ALA A 28 12.68 19.41 10.35
N GLU A 29 12.92 20.23 9.33
CA GLU A 29 12.05 21.34 8.98
C GLU A 29 10.73 20.88 8.37
N LEU A 30 10.75 19.87 7.47
CA LEU A 30 9.55 19.23 6.92
C LEU A 30 8.63 18.73 8.04
N ARG A 31 9.18 18.01 9.02
CA ARG A 31 8.43 17.52 10.19
C ARG A 31 7.77 18.66 10.96
N GLY A 32 8.50 19.75 11.18
CA GLY A 32 7.98 20.93 11.88
C GLY A 32 6.81 21.58 11.14
N ILE A 33 6.96 21.76 9.82
CA ILE A 33 5.90 22.31 8.96
C ILE A 33 4.67 21.39 8.96
N LEU A 34 4.86 20.08 8.79
CA LEU A 34 3.76 19.11 8.79
C LEU A 34 2.99 19.11 10.10
N ALA A 35 3.67 19.15 11.23
CA ALA A 35 3.02 19.22 12.54
C ALA A 35 2.14 20.47 12.67
N ILE A 36 2.61 21.62 12.18
CA ILE A 36 1.81 22.86 12.15
C ILE A 36 0.59 22.69 11.24
N VAL A 37 0.76 22.17 10.02
CA VAL A 37 -0.35 22.00 9.06
C VAL A 37 -1.42 21.05 9.58
N ILE A 38 -1.00 19.92 10.15
CA ILE A 38 -1.90 18.93 10.76
C ILE A 38 -2.68 19.56 11.93
N GLN A 39 -1.99 20.32 12.78
CA GLN A 39 -2.61 21.03 13.90
C GLN A 39 -3.63 22.08 13.44
N GLN A 40 -3.27 22.94 12.46
CA GLN A 40 -4.19 23.96 11.94
C GLN A 40 -5.37 23.35 11.19
N SER A 41 -5.22 22.15 10.65
CA SER A 41 -6.31 21.40 10.02
C SER A 41 -7.23 20.71 11.05
N GLU A 42 -6.91 20.82 12.35
CA GLU A 42 -7.59 20.14 13.46
C GLU A 42 -7.71 18.63 13.23
N ALA A 43 -6.65 18.02 12.68
CA ALA A 43 -6.64 16.59 12.40
C ALA A 43 -6.09 15.82 13.61
N ASP A 44 -7.00 15.23 14.40
CA ASP A 44 -6.67 14.32 15.50
C ASP A 44 -6.24 12.93 14.98
N ALA A 45 -6.62 12.60 13.75
CA ALA A 45 -6.19 11.41 13.01
C ALA A 45 -6.26 11.69 11.50
N LEU A 46 -5.51 10.93 10.72
CA LEU A 46 -5.58 10.93 9.26
C LEU A 46 -5.80 9.50 8.76
N GLU A 47 -6.75 9.34 7.85
CA GLU A 47 -7.02 8.07 7.19
C GLU A 47 -5.94 7.78 6.13
N VAL A 48 -5.43 6.56 6.13
CA VAL A 48 -4.49 6.02 5.13
C VAL A 48 -5.26 5.53 3.92
N GLY A 49 -4.87 5.95 2.72
CA GLY A 49 -5.40 5.43 1.45
C GLY A 49 -4.28 5.17 0.46
N GLU A 50 -4.58 4.42 -0.60
CA GLU A 50 -3.65 4.13 -1.71
C GLU A 50 -2.28 3.63 -1.22
N LEU A 51 -2.29 2.78 -0.19
CA LEU A 51 -1.09 2.26 0.43
C LEU A 51 -0.31 1.40 -0.58
N LEU A 52 0.96 1.75 -0.81
CA LEU A 52 1.88 1.11 -1.74
C LEU A 52 3.17 0.72 -1.02
N VAL A 53 3.51 -0.57 -1.15
CA VAL A 53 4.63 -1.22 -0.47
C VAL A 53 5.45 -2.02 -1.47
N ASN A 54 6.58 -1.43 -1.87
CA ASN A 54 7.54 -2.04 -2.82
C ASN A 54 8.81 -2.58 -2.14
N ARG A 55 8.87 -2.52 -0.81
CA ARG A 55 9.96 -3.04 0.01
C ARG A 55 9.39 -3.57 1.33
N PRO A 56 10.05 -4.52 2.00
CA PRO A 56 9.61 -5.00 3.32
C PRO A 56 9.41 -3.84 4.30
N LEU A 57 8.24 -3.77 4.94
CA LEU A 57 7.98 -2.74 5.93
C LEU A 57 8.59 -3.11 7.29
N PRO A 58 9.16 -2.12 8.01
CA PRO A 58 9.46 -2.27 9.42
C PRO A 58 8.22 -2.69 10.22
N GLY A 59 8.39 -3.57 11.22
CA GLY A 59 7.28 -4.12 12.01
C GLY A 59 6.39 -3.09 12.72
N ARG A 60 6.87 -1.85 12.92
CA ARG A 60 6.05 -0.72 13.43
C ARG A 60 4.89 -0.32 12.50
N TYR A 61 4.91 -0.76 11.24
CA TYR A 61 3.85 -0.53 10.25
C TYR A 61 3.08 -1.83 9.91
N ALA A 62 3.21 -2.88 10.72
CA ALA A 62 2.55 -4.17 10.46
C ALA A 62 1.02 -4.05 10.31
N ASP A 63 0.41 -3.12 11.05
CA ASP A 63 -1.04 -2.89 11.07
C ASP A 63 -1.51 -1.86 10.03
N LEU A 64 -0.61 -1.30 9.21
CA LEU A 64 -0.94 -0.28 8.23
C LEU A 64 -1.77 -0.88 7.09
N ARG A 65 -2.96 -0.33 6.82
CA ARG A 65 -3.88 -0.76 5.76
C ARG A 65 -4.65 0.45 5.21
N ASN A 66 -5.22 0.32 4.02
CA ASN A 66 -6.18 1.31 3.52
C ASN A 66 -7.39 1.44 4.48
N GLY A 67 -7.82 2.67 4.72
CA GLY A 67 -8.89 3.04 5.65
C GLY A 67 -8.45 3.15 7.12
N VAL A 68 -7.20 2.84 7.48
CA VAL A 68 -6.70 2.94 8.88
C VAL A 68 -6.40 4.38 9.24
N ASP A 69 -6.88 4.80 10.41
CA ASP A 69 -6.52 6.08 11.01
C ASP A 69 -5.14 6.00 11.68
N VAL A 70 -4.29 6.97 11.36
CA VAL A 70 -2.99 7.16 12.01
C VAL A 70 -2.97 8.46 12.79
N SER A 71 -2.23 8.47 13.91
CA SER A 71 -2.08 9.67 14.72
C SER A 71 -1.25 10.75 13.99
N PRO A 72 -1.33 12.02 14.41
CA PRO A 72 -0.51 13.11 13.86
C PRO A 72 1.00 12.80 13.83
N SER A 73 1.53 12.17 14.89
CA SER A 73 2.96 11.81 14.93
C SER A 73 3.30 10.71 13.93
N GLN A 74 2.45 9.69 13.80
CA GLN A 74 2.62 8.62 12.82
C GLN A 74 2.51 9.17 11.39
N ALA A 75 1.58 10.09 11.14
CA ALA A 75 1.43 10.76 9.84
C ALA A 75 2.72 11.51 9.45
N VAL A 76 3.32 12.27 10.38
CA VAL A 76 4.60 12.95 10.14
C VAL A 76 5.72 11.95 9.82
N ASP A 77 5.81 10.85 10.57
CA ASP A 77 6.81 9.80 10.34
C ASP A 77 6.64 9.11 8.97
N LEU A 78 5.39 8.85 8.55
CA LEU A 78 5.08 8.30 7.23
C LEU A 78 5.49 9.26 6.13
N VAL A 79 5.15 10.54 6.25
CA VAL A 79 5.47 11.56 5.23
C VAL A 79 6.97 11.77 5.09
N GLU A 80 7.73 11.78 6.19
CA GLU A 80 9.19 11.80 6.11
C GLU A 80 9.73 10.56 5.38
N GLY A 81 9.20 9.36 5.68
CA GLY A 81 9.58 8.13 5.00
C GLY A 81 9.28 8.13 3.50
N MET A 82 8.14 8.72 3.11
CA MET A 82 7.77 8.95 1.71
C MET A 82 8.75 9.91 1.03
N ALA A 83 8.99 11.08 1.63
CA ALA A 83 9.93 12.08 1.10
C ALA A 83 11.37 11.54 1.01
N ALA A 84 11.75 10.63 1.91
CA ALA A 84 13.05 9.95 1.93
C ALA A 84 13.25 8.94 0.80
N GLY A 85 12.21 8.64 0.01
CA GLY A 85 12.24 7.59 -1.01
C GLY A 85 12.19 6.17 -0.43
N ARG A 86 11.82 6.03 0.85
CA ARG A 86 11.86 4.74 1.58
C ARG A 86 10.50 4.05 1.66
N GLY A 87 9.41 4.81 1.49
CA GLY A 87 8.05 4.31 1.66
C GLY A 87 7.73 3.92 3.12
N PRO A 88 6.55 3.32 3.38
CA PRO A 88 5.48 3.06 2.42
C PRO A 88 4.96 4.35 1.80
N TYR A 89 4.48 4.30 0.56
CA TYR A 89 3.80 5.43 -0.07
C TYR A 89 2.31 5.31 0.18
N CYS A 90 1.66 6.41 0.56
CA CYS A 90 0.24 6.43 0.81
C CYS A 90 -0.28 7.86 0.70
N ARG A 91 -1.59 7.97 0.51
CA ARG A 91 -2.32 9.19 0.81
C ARG A 91 -2.68 9.21 2.30
N LEU A 92 -2.52 10.36 2.94
CA LEU A 92 -3.10 10.63 4.25
C LEU A 92 -4.18 11.69 4.12
N SER A 93 -5.37 11.44 4.64
CA SER A 93 -6.48 12.35 4.46
C SER A 93 -7.35 12.53 5.69
N LEU A 94 -7.76 13.78 5.91
CA LEU A 94 -8.93 14.15 6.70
C LEU A 94 -9.96 14.75 5.72
N PRO A 95 -11.06 14.03 5.41
CA PRO A 95 -12.00 14.43 4.37
C PRO A 95 -12.44 15.89 4.45
N GLY A 96 -12.27 16.60 3.34
CA GLY A 96 -12.67 18.01 3.20
C GLY A 96 -11.77 19.02 3.92
N ARG A 97 -10.72 18.58 4.62
CA ARG A 97 -9.85 19.45 5.43
C ARG A 97 -8.38 19.40 5.02
N LEU A 98 -7.83 18.20 4.91
CA LEU A 98 -6.40 17.98 4.65
C LEU A 98 -6.19 16.73 3.80
N HIS A 99 -5.41 16.84 2.73
CA HIS A 99 -4.91 15.68 1.99
C HIS A 99 -3.40 15.84 1.80
N ILE A 100 -2.65 14.79 2.13
CA ILE A 100 -1.20 14.73 2.03
C ILE A 100 -0.85 13.60 1.06
N VAL A 101 -0.05 13.91 0.04
CA VAL A 101 0.48 12.92 -0.90
C VAL A 101 1.95 13.18 -1.18
N SER A 102 2.70 12.12 -1.45
CA SER A 102 4.09 12.22 -1.89
C SER A 102 4.19 12.75 -3.32
N GLY A 103 5.12 13.67 -3.53
CA GLY A 103 5.54 14.09 -4.86
C GLY A 103 6.87 13.45 -5.25
N TRP A 104 7.40 13.87 -6.40
CA TRP A 104 8.71 13.47 -6.90
C TRP A 104 9.83 14.17 -6.13
N GLU A 105 11.04 13.59 -6.14
CA GLU A 105 12.26 14.24 -5.62
C GLU A 105 12.16 14.68 -4.15
N GLY A 106 11.44 13.89 -3.36
CA GLY A 106 11.19 14.15 -1.94
C GLY A 106 10.18 15.28 -1.68
N ALA A 107 9.48 15.79 -2.71
CA ALA A 107 8.42 16.75 -2.51
C ALA A 107 7.21 16.13 -1.78
N VAL A 108 6.45 16.96 -1.09
CA VAL A 108 5.20 16.60 -0.41
C VAL A 108 4.14 17.63 -0.78
N HIS A 109 2.97 17.17 -1.18
CA HIS A 109 1.85 18.00 -1.58
C HIS A 109 0.79 17.98 -0.48
N LEU A 110 0.41 19.17 -0.02
CA LEU A 110 -0.56 19.38 1.04
C LEU A 110 -1.75 20.15 0.48
N HIS A 111 -2.89 19.50 0.33
CA HIS A 111 -4.14 20.16 -0.02
C HIS A 111 -4.90 20.52 1.26
N THR A 112 -5.17 21.81 1.43
CA THR A 112 -5.85 22.35 2.62
C THR A 112 -7.03 23.23 2.25
N THR A 113 -7.86 23.53 3.26
CA THR A 113 -8.92 24.53 3.10
C THR A 113 -8.33 25.94 2.88
N PRO A 114 -9.06 26.85 2.20
CA PRO A 114 -8.62 28.24 2.05
C PRO A 114 -8.34 28.96 3.37
N GLN A 115 -9.05 28.59 4.44
CA GLN A 115 -8.84 29.14 5.78
C GLN A 115 -7.46 28.75 6.32
N VAL A 116 -7.15 27.45 6.34
CA VAL A 116 -5.85 26.92 6.78
C VAL A 116 -4.72 27.52 5.93
N ALA A 117 -4.90 27.62 4.62
CA ALA A 117 -3.92 28.28 3.75
C ALA A 117 -3.66 29.75 4.13
N THR A 118 -4.69 30.46 4.58
CA THR A 118 -4.56 31.85 5.08
C THR A 118 -3.80 31.89 6.40
N GLU A 119 -4.07 30.98 7.32
CA GLU A 119 -3.37 30.88 8.61
C GLU A 119 -1.89 30.51 8.45
N LEU A 120 -1.57 29.72 7.44
CA LEU A 120 -0.20 29.35 7.05
C LEU A 120 0.49 30.43 6.20
N THR A 121 -0.20 31.55 5.90
CA THR A 121 0.38 32.64 5.12
C THR A 121 1.48 33.33 5.92
N GLY A 122 2.74 33.09 5.53
CA GLY A 122 3.92 33.62 6.22
C GLY A 122 4.85 32.53 6.75
N LEU A 123 4.45 31.26 6.68
CA LEU A 123 5.36 30.15 6.93
C LEU A 123 6.55 30.24 5.95
N ARG A 124 7.76 30.04 6.46
CA ARG A 124 8.99 30.02 5.69
C ARG A 124 9.82 28.81 6.10
N GLY A 125 10.55 28.28 5.13
CA GLY A 125 11.56 27.26 5.37
C GLY A 125 12.94 27.74 4.93
N GLU A 126 13.97 27.35 5.65
CA GLU A 126 15.37 27.57 5.30
C GLU A 126 15.91 26.46 4.38
N SER A 127 15.51 25.21 4.64
CA SER A 127 15.87 23.99 3.91
C SER A 127 14.71 23.43 3.06
N VAL A 128 13.48 23.86 3.33
CA VAL A 128 12.26 23.51 2.60
C VAL A 128 11.78 24.71 1.78
N SER A 129 11.57 24.50 0.49
CA SER A 129 10.88 25.44 -0.39
C SER A 129 9.37 25.26 -0.26
N LEU A 130 8.64 26.35 -0.04
CA LEU A 130 7.18 26.37 0.09
C LEU A 130 6.57 27.06 -1.13
N GLN A 131 5.73 26.36 -1.88
CA GLN A 131 5.04 26.92 -3.05
C GLN A 131 3.53 26.71 -2.95
N TRP A 132 2.78 27.79 -2.91
CA TRP A 132 1.31 27.76 -2.97
C TRP A 132 0.81 27.72 -4.42
N ARG A 133 -0.18 26.87 -4.68
CA ARG A 133 -0.85 26.70 -5.96
C ARG A 133 -2.36 26.59 -5.78
N ASN A 134 -3.09 26.89 -6.85
CA ASN A 134 -4.50 26.56 -6.96
C ASN A 134 -4.61 25.19 -7.60
N SER A 135 -4.73 24.17 -6.76
CA SER A 135 -5.03 22.82 -7.19
C SER A 135 -6.05 22.22 -6.24
N ASP A 136 -6.98 21.46 -6.80
CA ASP A 136 -7.80 20.54 -6.03
C ASP A 136 -7.10 19.18 -6.01
N PRO A 137 -7.26 18.40 -4.92
CA PRO A 137 -6.80 17.02 -4.92
C PRO A 137 -7.53 16.23 -6.01
N ASP A 138 -6.84 15.25 -6.60
CA ASP A 138 -7.49 14.33 -7.51
C ASP A 138 -8.67 13.63 -6.82
N PRO A 139 -9.83 13.50 -7.49
CA PRO A 139 -10.97 12.82 -6.90
C PRO A 139 -10.62 11.36 -6.68
N VAL A 140 -11.08 10.81 -5.55
CA VAL A 140 -11.01 9.36 -5.32
C VAL A 140 -11.93 8.69 -6.34
N ASP A 141 -11.38 7.81 -7.17
CA ASP A 141 -12.21 6.99 -8.05
C ASP A 141 -13.04 6.02 -7.21
N THR A 142 -14.35 6.21 -7.24
CA THR A 142 -15.31 5.40 -6.48
C THR A 142 -16.12 4.46 -7.37
N GLU A 143 -16.03 4.61 -8.69
CA GLU A 143 -16.82 3.83 -9.65
C GLU A 143 -16.23 2.43 -9.85
N GLY A 144 -14.91 2.27 -9.66
CA GLY A 144 -14.19 0.99 -9.75
C GLY A 144 -13.96 0.26 -8.43
N LEU A 145 -14.60 0.64 -7.32
CA LEU A 145 -14.28 0.02 -6.02
C LEU A 145 -14.84 -1.40 -5.88
N VAL A 146 -14.04 -2.31 -5.31
CA VAL A 146 -14.44 -3.67 -4.96
C VAL A 146 -15.51 -3.63 -3.85
N ARG A 147 -16.70 -4.17 -4.15
CA ARG A 147 -17.85 -4.19 -3.22
C ARG A 147 -18.13 -5.57 -2.62
N ALA A 148 -17.61 -6.64 -3.22
CA ALA A 148 -17.76 -7.98 -2.69
C ALA A 148 -17.05 -8.09 -1.33
N VAL A 149 -17.63 -8.87 -0.42
CA VAL A 149 -17.18 -8.97 0.97
C VAL A 149 -16.76 -10.40 1.27
N ALA A 150 -15.61 -10.57 1.92
CA ALA A 150 -15.12 -11.85 2.39
C ALA A 150 -15.74 -12.23 3.74
N ASP A 151 -17.05 -12.49 3.73
CA ASP A 151 -17.83 -12.89 4.90
C ASP A 151 -17.83 -14.42 5.14
N GLU A 152 -18.67 -14.90 6.04
CA GLU A 152 -18.82 -16.34 6.32
C GLU A 152 -19.22 -17.15 5.07
N SER A 153 -19.98 -16.56 4.14
CA SER A 153 -20.38 -17.22 2.90
C SER A 153 -19.17 -17.41 1.98
N PHE A 154 -18.32 -16.39 1.87
CA PHE A 154 -17.04 -16.48 1.18
C PHE A 154 -16.18 -17.60 1.77
N TRP A 155 -15.98 -17.63 3.09
CA TRP A 155 -15.16 -18.65 3.74
C TRP A 155 -15.76 -20.05 3.64
N SER A 156 -17.08 -20.18 3.60
CA SER A 156 -17.73 -21.46 3.30
C SER A 156 -17.41 -21.95 1.90
N ALA A 157 -17.49 -21.07 0.89
CA ALA A 157 -17.13 -21.42 -0.48
C ALA A 157 -15.65 -21.83 -0.58
N VAL A 158 -14.74 -21.13 0.11
CA VAL A 158 -13.32 -21.50 0.16
C VAL A 158 -13.13 -22.91 0.71
N ARG A 159 -13.81 -23.27 1.80
CA ARG A 159 -13.74 -24.64 2.38
C ARG A 159 -14.24 -25.72 1.44
N ASP A 160 -15.24 -25.42 0.62
CA ASP A 160 -15.81 -26.36 -0.33
C ASP A 160 -14.89 -26.57 -1.54
N MET A 161 -14.21 -25.53 -2.00
CA MET A 161 -13.25 -25.60 -3.11
C MET A 161 -11.90 -26.26 -2.72
N SER A 162 -11.57 -26.24 -1.43
CA SER A 162 -10.29 -26.72 -0.87
C SER A 162 -10.12 -28.25 -0.85
N ASP A 163 -10.92 -28.99 -1.62
CA ASP A 163 -10.65 -30.38 -1.99
C ASP A 163 -9.57 -30.48 -3.10
N HIS A 164 -9.31 -29.37 -3.80
CA HIS A 164 -8.23 -29.18 -4.76
C HIS A 164 -7.16 -28.21 -4.22
N VAL A 165 -6.02 -28.08 -4.93
CA VAL A 165 -5.01 -27.06 -4.59
C VAL A 165 -5.66 -25.68 -4.64
N THR A 166 -5.76 -25.02 -3.49
CA THR A 166 -6.42 -23.71 -3.37
C THR A 166 -5.43 -22.71 -2.79
N LEU A 167 -5.08 -21.71 -3.59
CA LEU A 167 -4.24 -20.59 -3.16
C LEU A 167 -5.14 -19.41 -2.80
N LEU A 168 -4.81 -18.72 -1.71
CA LEU A 168 -5.47 -17.49 -1.31
C LEU A 168 -4.42 -16.38 -1.23
N CYS A 169 -4.66 -15.29 -1.95
CA CYS A 169 -3.88 -14.07 -1.88
C CYS A 169 -4.60 -13.08 -0.97
N GLU A 170 -3.99 -12.70 0.15
CA GLU A 170 -4.35 -11.50 0.89
C GLU A 170 -3.51 -10.33 0.37
N ARG A 171 -4.14 -9.38 -0.34
CA ARG A 171 -3.52 -8.12 -0.71
C ARG A 171 -3.90 -7.05 0.30
N TRP A 172 -2.92 -6.58 1.05
CA TRP A 172 -3.09 -5.60 2.11
C TRP A 172 -2.50 -4.22 1.79
N ALA A 173 -1.63 -4.15 0.79
CA ALA A 173 -1.17 -2.93 0.12
C ALA A 173 -0.99 -3.18 -1.39
N HIS A 174 -0.95 -2.13 -2.19
CA HIS A 174 -0.41 -2.18 -3.55
C HIS A 174 1.10 -2.48 -3.50
N GLY A 175 1.66 -2.91 -4.63
CA GLY A 175 3.09 -3.21 -4.76
C GLY A 175 3.46 -4.65 -4.43
N SER A 176 4.71 -5.01 -4.75
CA SER A 176 5.22 -6.39 -4.74
C SER A 176 5.38 -7.00 -3.34
N PHE A 177 5.37 -6.19 -2.29
CA PHE A 177 5.46 -6.63 -0.89
C PHE A 177 4.15 -6.42 -0.12
N GLY A 178 3.08 -5.97 -0.81
CA GLY A 178 1.76 -5.73 -0.24
C GLY A 178 0.85 -6.94 -0.21
N CYS A 179 1.38 -8.16 -0.43
CA CYS A 179 0.61 -9.40 -0.47
C CYS A 179 1.14 -10.43 0.54
N THR A 180 0.24 -11.30 0.98
CA THR A 180 0.53 -12.53 1.72
C THR A 180 -0.18 -13.67 1.01
N TRP A 181 0.50 -14.78 0.77
CA TRP A 181 -0.06 -15.93 0.08
C TRP A 181 -0.25 -17.10 1.04
N PHE A 182 -1.33 -17.85 0.86
CA PHE A 182 -1.66 -19.02 1.66
C PHE A 182 -2.00 -20.21 0.78
N LEU A 183 -1.56 -21.41 1.16
CA LEU A 183 -2.18 -22.65 0.73
C LEU A 183 -3.32 -22.98 1.69
N VAL A 184 -4.54 -23.02 1.16
CA VAL A 184 -5.75 -23.31 1.92
C VAL A 184 -6.19 -24.75 1.65
N THR A 185 -6.52 -25.43 2.75
CA THR A 185 -7.11 -26.76 2.79
C THR A 185 -8.40 -26.70 3.59
N ARG A 186 -9.26 -27.72 3.46
CA ARG A 186 -10.48 -27.82 4.28
C ARG A 186 -10.17 -27.79 5.79
N GLN A 187 -9.00 -28.30 6.21
CA GLN A 187 -8.62 -28.38 7.62
C GLN A 187 -8.09 -27.06 8.19
N ASN A 188 -7.42 -26.23 7.39
CA ASN A 188 -6.79 -25.00 7.88
C ASN A 188 -7.54 -23.71 7.50
N ALA A 189 -8.61 -23.78 6.70
CA ALA A 189 -9.33 -22.60 6.24
C ALA A 189 -9.80 -21.68 7.39
N GLY A 190 -10.21 -22.24 8.52
CA GLY A 190 -10.55 -21.47 9.71
C GLY A 190 -9.35 -20.72 10.31
N GLU A 191 -8.20 -21.39 10.41
CA GLU A 191 -6.95 -20.78 10.90
C GLU A 191 -6.48 -19.66 9.96
N VAL A 192 -6.55 -19.88 8.64
CA VAL A 192 -6.21 -18.84 7.64
C VAL A 192 -7.15 -17.64 7.75
N ALA A 193 -8.45 -17.87 7.95
CA ALA A 193 -9.42 -16.78 8.13
C ALA A 193 -9.10 -15.89 9.34
N GLU A 194 -8.54 -16.45 10.42
CA GLU A 194 -8.10 -15.70 11.61
C GLU A 194 -6.80 -14.90 11.40
N LEU A 195 -5.97 -15.31 10.43
CA LEU A 195 -4.72 -14.62 10.09
C LEU A 195 -4.98 -13.38 9.23
N VAL A 196 -5.91 -13.49 8.28
CA VAL A 196 -6.30 -12.39 7.42
C VAL A 196 -6.81 -11.20 8.23
N ARG A 197 -6.45 -9.98 7.81
CA ARG A 197 -6.82 -8.75 8.52
C ARG A 197 -7.96 -7.99 7.84
N PRO A 198 -8.79 -7.28 8.61
CA PRO A 198 -9.77 -6.36 8.05
C PRO A 198 -9.16 -5.40 7.04
N ARG A 199 -9.98 -5.03 6.04
CA ARG A 199 -9.67 -4.07 4.98
C ARG A 199 -8.64 -4.56 3.97
N SER A 200 -8.13 -5.79 4.08
CA SER A 200 -7.39 -6.45 3.01
C SER A 200 -8.33 -6.89 1.89
N LEU A 201 -7.80 -7.06 0.68
CA LEU A 201 -8.44 -7.76 -0.42
C LEU A 201 -8.06 -9.24 -0.40
N LEU A 202 -9.00 -10.11 -0.73
CA LEU A 202 -8.81 -11.54 -0.91
C LEU A 202 -9.13 -11.95 -2.34
N CYS A 203 -8.23 -12.73 -2.93
CA CYS A 203 -8.47 -13.46 -4.17
C CYS A 203 -8.18 -14.95 -3.93
N VAL A 204 -9.00 -15.81 -4.50
CA VAL A 204 -8.88 -17.27 -4.39
C VAL A 204 -8.62 -17.83 -5.78
N VAL A 205 -7.60 -18.68 -5.89
CA VAL A 205 -7.25 -19.40 -7.12
C VAL A 205 -7.32 -20.89 -6.83
N THR A 206 -8.12 -21.61 -7.62
CA THR A 206 -8.40 -23.03 -7.42
C THR A 206 -7.85 -23.86 -8.58
N ASP A 207 -7.17 -24.95 -8.24
CA ASP A 207 -6.49 -25.88 -9.15
C ASP A 207 -5.61 -25.20 -10.22
N PRO A 208 -4.74 -24.23 -9.86
CA PRO A 208 -3.91 -23.54 -10.83
C PRO A 208 -2.84 -24.46 -11.45
N ASP A 209 -2.50 -24.23 -12.72
CA ASP A 209 -1.30 -24.81 -13.30
C ASP A 209 -0.06 -24.06 -12.78
N LEU A 210 0.64 -24.68 -11.84
CA LEU A 210 1.83 -24.08 -11.22
C LEU A 210 3.14 -24.43 -11.92
N ARG A 211 3.07 -25.13 -13.06
CA ARG A 211 4.27 -25.54 -13.79
C ARG A 211 4.88 -24.32 -14.48
N PRO A 212 6.17 -24.03 -14.27
CA PRO A 212 6.80 -22.93 -14.98
C PRO A 212 6.79 -23.19 -16.49
N GLY A 213 6.27 -22.24 -17.25
CA GLY A 213 6.25 -22.22 -18.71
C GLY A 213 6.79 -20.90 -19.25
N SER A 214 7.27 -20.87 -20.48
CA SER A 214 7.80 -19.63 -21.09
C SER A 214 6.76 -18.52 -21.18
N GLU A 215 5.50 -18.88 -21.51
CA GLU A 215 4.39 -17.92 -21.61
C GLU A 215 4.13 -17.22 -20.27
N THR A 216 4.26 -17.93 -19.15
CA THR A 216 4.07 -17.36 -17.80
C THR A 216 5.15 -16.36 -17.40
N LEU A 217 6.32 -16.39 -18.05
CA LEU A 217 7.43 -15.49 -17.72
C LEU A 217 7.37 -14.16 -18.50
N GLU A 218 6.49 -14.06 -19.50
CA GLU A 218 6.35 -12.86 -20.33
C GLU A 218 5.61 -11.72 -19.60
N ASP A 219 4.75 -12.07 -18.64
CA ASP A 219 3.89 -11.15 -17.88
C ASP A 219 4.15 -11.24 -16.36
N ASP A 220 3.40 -10.48 -15.56
CA ASP A 220 3.46 -10.52 -14.10
C ASP A 220 3.16 -11.93 -13.56
N PHE A 221 4.03 -12.43 -12.66
CA PHE A 221 3.80 -13.71 -11.99
C PHE A 221 4.30 -13.73 -10.54
N THR A 222 3.77 -14.70 -9.80
CA THR A 222 4.19 -15.02 -8.43
C THR A 222 4.83 -16.40 -8.36
N ALA A 223 6.03 -16.50 -7.79
CA ALA A 223 6.77 -17.75 -7.65
C ALA A 223 6.79 -18.28 -6.22
N PHE A 224 6.71 -19.61 -6.06
CA PHE A 224 6.67 -20.32 -4.77
C PHE A 224 7.72 -21.43 -4.69
N LYS A 225 8.11 -21.78 -3.46
CA LYS A 225 9.02 -22.90 -3.19
C LYS A 225 8.23 -24.18 -2.95
N ALA A 226 8.61 -25.27 -3.62
CA ALA A 226 8.04 -26.59 -3.36
C ALA A 226 8.75 -27.30 -2.17
N PRO A 227 8.05 -28.18 -1.44
CA PRO A 227 6.60 -28.44 -1.53
C PRO A 227 5.80 -27.30 -0.90
N LEU A 228 4.59 -27.05 -1.43
CA LEU A 228 3.65 -26.14 -0.77
C LEU A 228 3.15 -26.80 0.51
N LEU A 229 3.21 -26.08 1.63
CA LEU A 229 2.71 -26.54 2.92
C LEU A 229 1.45 -25.73 3.28
N PRO A 230 0.43 -26.35 3.92
CA PRO A 230 -0.75 -25.61 4.35
C PRO A 230 -0.39 -24.42 5.25
N GLY A 231 -1.03 -23.28 5.00
CA GLY A 231 -0.78 -22.02 5.71
C GLY A 231 -0.04 -21.01 4.85
N GLU A 232 0.64 -20.05 5.48
CA GLU A 232 1.38 -18.97 4.81
C GLU A 232 2.53 -19.53 3.97
N LEU A 233 2.65 -19.03 2.73
CA LEU A 233 3.62 -19.47 1.75
C LEU A 233 4.71 -18.42 1.55
N PRO A 234 6.00 -18.81 1.60
CA PRO A 234 7.07 -17.95 1.11
C PRO A 234 6.94 -17.78 -0.40
N TYR A 235 6.96 -16.53 -0.88
CA TYR A 235 6.81 -16.20 -2.28
C TYR A 235 7.80 -15.13 -2.73
N ARG A 236 7.91 -14.96 -4.05
CA ARG A 236 8.51 -13.80 -4.69
C ARG A 236 7.65 -13.35 -5.87
N ALA A 237 7.34 -12.06 -5.93
CA ALA A 237 6.65 -11.46 -7.07
C ALA A 237 7.65 -11.01 -8.15
N PHE A 238 7.28 -11.17 -9.42
CA PHE A 238 8.05 -10.79 -10.59
C PHE A 238 7.20 -9.85 -11.48
N PRO A 239 7.08 -8.56 -11.10
CA PRO A 239 6.38 -7.59 -11.94
C PRO A 239 7.19 -7.33 -13.21
N GLY A 240 6.53 -7.40 -14.37
CA GLY A 240 7.11 -7.35 -15.70
C GLY A 240 7.77 -8.64 -16.16
N GLY A 241 7.54 -9.76 -15.46
CA GLY A 241 8.06 -11.07 -15.83
C GLY A 241 9.53 -11.31 -15.52
N ALA A 242 10.13 -12.28 -16.22
CA ALA A 242 11.54 -12.63 -16.11
C ALA A 242 12.11 -13.07 -17.47
N ASP A 243 13.34 -12.68 -17.77
CA ASP A 243 13.98 -12.99 -19.06
C ASP A 243 14.27 -14.50 -19.23
N ASP A 244 14.51 -15.22 -18.13
CA ASP A 244 14.79 -16.66 -18.13
C ASP A 244 14.28 -17.35 -16.86
N LEU A 245 13.72 -18.55 -17.04
CA LEU A 245 13.33 -19.45 -15.96
C LEU A 245 14.49 -19.80 -15.02
N SER A 246 15.73 -19.78 -15.53
CA SER A 246 16.91 -20.06 -14.72
C SER A 246 17.09 -19.07 -13.57
N GLU A 247 16.66 -17.80 -13.72
CA GLU A 247 16.70 -16.80 -12.65
C GLU A 247 15.76 -17.15 -11.50
N VAL A 248 14.56 -17.65 -11.83
CA VAL A 248 13.54 -18.07 -10.86
C VAL A 248 13.97 -19.35 -10.14
N VAL A 249 14.45 -20.34 -10.89
CA VAL A 249 14.81 -21.65 -10.37
C VAL A 249 16.11 -21.62 -9.57
N ALA A 250 17.09 -20.78 -9.94
CA ALA A 250 18.35 -20.65 -9.20
C ALA A 250 18.13 -20.20 -7.75
N GLU A 251 17.05 -19.49 -7.47
CA GLU A 251 16.66 -19.05 -6.12
C GLU A 251 15.80 -20.08 -5.36
N GLY A 252 15.54 -21.23 -5.98
CA GLY A 252 14.80 -22.35 -5.40
C GLY A 252 13.29 -22.22 -5.53
N TYR A 253 12.78 -21.31 -6.37
CA TYR A 253 11.35 -21.28 -6.71
C TYR A 253 11.09 -22.23 -7.88
N THR A 254 10.19 -23.18 -7.68
CA THR A 254 9.93 -24.28 -8.63
C THR A 254 8.48 -24.36 -9.07
N LEU A 255 7.64 -23.45 -8.55
CA LEU A 255 6.22 -23.32 -8.85
C LEU A 255 5.96 -21.85 -9.19
N VAL A 256 5.16 -21.60 -10.21
CA VAL A 256 4.87 -20.26 -10.71
C VAL A 256 3.37 -20.13 -10.98
N LEU A 257 2.79 -19.01 -10.57
CA LEU A 257 1.40 -18.64 -10.82
C LEU A 257 1.39 -17.34 -11.63
N ALA A 258 0.83 -17.37 -12.84
CA ALA A 258 0.59 -16.16 -13.62
C ALA A 258 -0.43 -15.26 -12.90
N ASP A 259 -0.26 -13.95 -12.90
CA ASP A 259 -1.19 -13.05 -12.21
C ASP A 259 -2.53 -12.89 -12.98
N ASP A 260 -2.59 -13.24 -14.27
CA ASP A 260 -3.80 -13.18 -15.10
C ASP A 260 -4.89 -14.21 -14.73
N VAL A 261 -4.51 -15.26 -13.98
CA VAL A 261 -5.45 -16.27 -13.46
C VAL A 261 -6.13 -15.82 -12.16
N MET A 262 -5.76 -14.65 -11.61
CA MET A 262 -6.41 -14.09 -10.43
C MET A 262 -7.87 -13.74 -10.74
N GLY A 263 -8.77 -14.26 -9.91
CA GLY A 263 -10.22 -14.11 -10.10
C GLY A 263 -10.79 -12.86 -9.45
N ASP A 264 -12.07 -12.97 -9.06
CA ASP A 264 -12.78 -11.90 -8.38
C ASP A 264 -12.20 -11.61 -6.99
N TRP A 265 -12.07 -10.32 -6.67
CA TRP A 265 -11.58 -9.85 -5.39
C TRP A 265 -12.72 -9.58 -4.39
N CYS A 266 -12.48 -9.86 -3.12
CA CYS A 266 -13.40 -9.58 -2.01
C CYS A 266 -12.69 -8.80 -0.89
N VAL A 267 -13.34 -7.81 -0.28
CA VAL A 267 -12.76 -7.07 0.85
C VAL A 267 -13.11 -7.74 2.17
N VAL A 268 -12.14 -7.87 3.06
CA VAL A 268 -12.35 -8.34 4.43
C VAL A 268 -13.03 -7.23 5.23
N PRO A 269 -14.23 -7.45 5.78
CA PRO A 269 -14.93 -6.41 6.52
C PRO A 269 -14.25 -6.12 7.86
N ASP A 270 -14.52 -4.96 8.45
CA ASP A 270 -14.20 -4.69 9.85
C ASP A 270 -15.03 -5.61 10.78
N PRO A 271 -14.66 -5.74 12.08
CA PRO A 271 -15.38 -6.60 13.03
C PRO A 271 -16.87 -6.23 13.22
N ASP A 272 -17.27 -5.01 12.85
CA ASP A 272 -18.67 -4.57 12.84
C ASP A 272 -19.43 -4.92 11.55
N GLY A 273 -18.77 -5.64 10.63
CA GLY A 273 -19.31 -6.06 9.33
C GLY A 273 -19.25 -4.98 8.26
N VAL A 274 -18.74 -3.78 8.57
CA VAL A 274 -18.68 -2.67 7.61
C VAL A 274 -17.41 -2.78 6.78
N ASN A 275 -17.57 -2.72 5.45
CA ASN A 275 -16.44 -2.59 4.54
C ASN A 275 -15.92 -1.15 4.55
N ARG A 276 -14.74 -0.94 5.16
CA ARG A 276 -14.00 0.33 5.11
C ARG A 276 -12.72 0.24 4.25
N GLY A 277 -12.41 -0.93 3.68
CA GLY A 277 -11.27 -1.10 2.80
C GLY A 277 -11.60 -0.54 1.42
N GLN A 278 -10.95 0.56 1.04
CA GLN A 278 -11.11 1.16 -0.28
C GLN A 278 -10.06 0.58 -1.23
N TRP A 279 -10.53 -0.17 -2.21
CA TRP A 279 -9.70 -0.80 -3.23
C TRP A 279 -10.35 -0.66 -4.59
N ALA A 280 -9.59 -0.13 -5.56
CA ALA A 280 -9.97 -0.24 -6.96
C ALA A 280 -9.90 -1.71 -7.42
N ASP A 281 -10.75 -2.07 -8.37
CA ASP A 281 -10.68 -3.37 -9.04
C ASP A 281 -9.33 -3.50 -9.75
N ILE A 282 -8.68 -4.65 -9.58
CA ILE A 282 -7.29 -4.92 -10.03
C ILE A 282 -7.35 -5.98 -11.14
N ARG A 283 -8.03 -5.64 -12.24
CA ARG A 283 -8.12 -6.48 -13.45
C ARG A 283 -7.42 -5.82 -14.62
#